data_AF-A0A1E5JTN2-F1
#
_entry.id   AF-A0A1E5JTN2-F1
#
_cell.length_a   1.000
_cell.length_b   1.000
_cell.length_c   1.000
_cell.angle_alpha   90.00
_cell.angle_beta   90.00
_cell.angle_gamma   90.00
#
_symmetry.space_group_name_H-M   'P 1'
#
loop_
_entity.id
_entity.type
_entity.pdbx_description
1 polymer ?
#
loop_
_entity_poly.entity_id
_entity_poly.type
_entity_poly.pdbx_seq_one_letter_code
_entity_poly.pdbx_strand_id
1 'polypeptide(L)'
;MPFRIDNPGGGDCGFYAFAIGLIATIQKEHEDSKNSKTFAKWQKKGLNNVGLQEILDIDLNQLYESPYTYKKETLLKLQMSLRSISATAYKYDLFEKIAQAKRNGSTQVESSPVYHKFMELVHYYLKEEQEESALDKIKQFNELALSPEVLDLAKKTSKSLAPKLIGSFQENEPIENAHVKEALLADVLSGGKENPRSVILKGIEKIKEQGRWATHSDLKEVADQLEVNLYVTNELNGKPMKGCPTIVLNNEGRSVHWTTTVEELPQPKALPIEKRIERPKSTEETYTSSKDHESSKTRESSKDRETQVIAATVSTQINEDKAERYQQHVKTLMVTASDPRFFASVQKRIENLDKLDKEEALKNEHGVQIESDEDFAIRLQEAEFRRANLK
;
A
#
# COMPACT_ATOMS: atom_id res chain seq x y z
N MET A 1 6.30 -24.82 -4.07
CA MET A 1 6.73 -23.67 -3.25
C MET A 1 5.61 -22.65 -3.30
N PRO A 2 5.28 -21.99 -2.18
CA PRO A 2 4.23 -20.96 -2.19
C PRO A 2 4.69 -19.76 -3.03
N PHE A 3 3.73 -19.07 -3.66
CA PHE A 3 3.97 -17.94 -4.54
C PHE A 3 3.65 -16.62 -3.83
N ARG A 4 4.54 -15.64 -3.95
CA ARG A 4 4.37 -14.29 -3.38
C ARG A 4 3.87 -13.35 -4.46
N ILE A 5 2.62 -12.92 -4.37
CA ILE A 5 1.99 -12.02 -5.33
C ILE A 5 2.04 -10.58 -4.79
N ASP A 6 2.68 -9.71 -5.56
CA ASP A 6 2.72 -8.28 -5.30
C ASP A 6 1.43 -7.59 -5.81
N ASN A 7 1.32 -6.27 -5.65
CA ASN A 7 0.11 -5.51 -5.98
C ASN A 7 0.43 -4.09 -6.48
N PRO A 8 -0.58 -3.34 -6.97
CA PRO A 8 -0.37 -2.00 -7.51
C PRO A 8 0.23 -0.95 -6.54
N GLY A 9 0.26 -1.20 -5.23
CA GLY A 9 0.88 -0.31 -4.25
C GLY A 9 0.13 1.03 -4.06
N GLY A 10 0.87 2.12 -3.90
CA GLY A 10 0.31 3.48 -3.78
C GLY A 10 -0.23 3.85 -2.40
N GLY A 11 0.20 3.15 -1.34
CA GLY A 11 -0.33 3.31 0.02
C GLY A 11 -1.61 2.51 0.30
N ASP A 12 -2.09 1.74 -0.67
CA ASP A 12 -3.26 0.85 -0.55
C ASP A 12 -2.87 -0.63 -0.39
N CYS A 13 -1.57 -0.93 -0.29
CA CYS A 13 -1.01 -2.27 -0.44
C CYS A 13 -1.62 -3.32 0.50
N GLY A 14 -1.93 -2.98 1.76
CA GLY A 14 -2.52 -3.94 2.69
C GLY A 14 -3.92 -4.42 2.27
N PHE A 15 -4.79 -3.50 1.80
CA PHE A 15 -6.12 -3.89 1.32
C PHE A 15 -6.04 -4.59 -0.04
N TYR A 16 -5.10 -4.22 -0.91
CA TYR A 16 -4.85 -4.97 -2.14
C TYR A 16 -4.39 -6.40 -1.85
N ALA A 17 -3.40 -6.58 -0.98
CA ALA A 17 -2.89 -7.90 -0.61
C ALA A 17 -4.01 -8.78 -0.02
N PHE A 18 -4.82 -8.22 0.88
CA PHE A 18 -5.98 -8.95 1.40
C PHE A 18 -6.98 -9.33 0.29
N ALA A 19 -7.27 -8.41 -0.65
CA ALA A 19 -8.16 -8.69 -1.78
C ALA A 19 -7.63 -9.81 -2.69
N ILE A 20 -6.32 -9.85 -2.95
CA ILE A 20 -5.68 -10.92 -3.75
C ILE A 20 -5.82 -12.28 -3.05
N GLY A 21 -5.64 -12.33 -1.74
CA GLY A 21 -5.87 -13.55 -0.97
C GLY A 21 -7.33 -14.02 -1.04
N LEU A 22 -8.29 -13.08 -0.99
CA LEU A 22 -9.71 -13.38 -1.17
C LEU A 22 -10.01 -13.89 -2.58
N ILE A 23 -9.40 -13.32 -3.63
CA ILE A 23 -9.54 -13.80 -5.00
C ILE A 23 -9.11 -15.28 -5.08
N ALA A 24 -7.93 -15.62 -4.58
CA ALA A 24 -7.43 -16.99 -4.58
C ALA A 24 -8.37 -17.95 -3.82
N THR A 25 -8.87 -17.51 -2.66
CA THR A 25 -9.84 -18.28 -1.86
C THR A 25 -11.14 -18.52 -2.62
N ILE A 26 -11.70 -17.47 -3.24
CA ILE A 26 -12.96 -17.54 -3.99
C ILE A 26 -12.83 -18.46 -5.20
N GLN A 27 -11.71 -18.37 -5.93
CA GLN A 27 -11.43 -19.23 -7.07
C GLN A 27 -11.36 -20.70 -6.65
N LYS A 28 -10.63 -21.02 -5.57
CA LYS A 28 -10.53 -22.38 -5.03
C LYS A 28 -11.89 -22.93 -4.58
N GLU A 29 -12.65 -22.17 -3.79
CA GLU A 29 -14.00 -22.58 -3.35
C GLU A 29 -14.92 -22.87 -4.54
N HIS A 30 -14.84 -22.04 -5.58
CA HIS A 30 -15.66 -22.17 -6.78
C HIS A 30 -15.21 -23.35 -7.66
N GLU A 31 -13.91 -23.64 -7.74
CA GLU A 31 -13.42 -24.85 -8.41
C GLU A 31 -13.99 -26.11 -7.75
N ASP A 32 -13.94 -26.18 -6.41
CA ASP A 32 -14.38 -27.31 -5.60
C ASP A 32 -15.90 -27.54 -5.62
N SER A 33 -16.70 -26.46 -5.62
CA SER A 33 -18.14 -26.56 -5.34
C SER A 33 -19.07 -25.78 -6.28
N LYS A 34 -18.51 -25.10 -7.30
CA LYS A 34 -19.22 -24.17 -8.19
C LYS A 34 -19.96 -23.05 -7.47
N ASN A 35 -19.58 -22.79 -6.22
CA ASN A 35 -20.10 -21.74 -5.35
C ASN A 35 -18.93 -21.19 -4.52
N SER A 36 -19.06 -19.95 -4.03
CA SER A 36 -18.10 -19.41 -3.07
C SER A 36 -18.83 -18.77 -1.89
N LYS A 37 -18.59 -19.32 -0.70
CA LYS A 37 -19.12 -18.79 0.56
C LYS A 37 -18.45 -17.46 0.88
N THR A 38 -17.16 -17.36 0.60
CA THR A 38 -16.38 -16.14 0.80
C THR A 38 -16.91 -15.00 -0.06
N PHE A 39 -17.19 -15.25 -1.35
CA PHE A 39 -17.81 -14.25 -2.22
C PHE A 39 -19.19 -13.82 -1.72
N ALA A 40 -20.06 -14.76 -1.37
CA ALA A 40 -21.40 -14.45 -0.88
C ALA A 40 -21.37 -13.58 0.39
N LYS A 41 -20.43 -13.85 1.32
CA LYS A 41 -20.23 -13.01 2.52
C LYS A 41 -19.71 -11.62 2.15
N TRP A 42 -18.72 -11.52 1.27
CA TRP A 42 -18.16 -10.24 0.84
C TRP A 42 -19.22 -9.37 0.13
N GLN A 43 -20.02 -9.97 -0.73
CA GLN A 43 -21.17 -9.30 -1.37
C GLN A 43 -22.15 -8.77 -0.33
N LYS A 44 -22.56 -9.59 0.65
CA LYS A 44 -23.45 -9.17 1.74
C LYS A 44 -22.87 -8.04 2.59
N LYS A 45 -21.54 -7.97 2.73
CA LYS A 45 -20.83 -6.96 3.53
C LYS A 45 -20.51 -5.67 2.77
N GLY A 46 -20.70 -5.63 1.46
CA GLY A 46 -20.61 -4.37 0.68
C GLY A 46 -19.87 -4.46 -0.66
N LEU A 47 -19.54 -5.65 -1.17
CA LEU A 47 -19.03 -5.78 -2.53
C LEU A 47 -20.17 -5.64 -3.56
N ASN A 48 -20.48 -4.40 -3.94
CA ASN A 48 -21.62 -4.10 -4.80
C ASN A 48 -21.28 -3.96 -6.29
N ASN A 49 -20.02 -3.70 -6.63
CA ASN A 49 -19.62 -3.22 -7.96
C ASN A 49 -18.70 -4.18 -8.74
N VAL A 50 -18.54 -5.41 -8.25
CA VAL A 50 -17.74 -6.47 -8.90
C VAL A 50 -18.50 -7.78 -8.78
N GLY A 51 -18.85 -8.38 -9.91
CA GLY A 51 -19.53 -9.68 -9.95
C GLY A 51 -18.61 -10.86 -9.68
N LEU A 52 -19.18 -12.03 -9.36
CA LEU A 52 -18.40 -13.26 -9.16
C LEU A 52 -17.55 -13.59 -10.38
N GLN A 53 -18.12 -13.50 -11.60
CA GLN A 53 -17.40 -13.82 -12.82
C GLN A 53 -16.17 -12.91 -13.02
N GLU A 54 -16.27 -11.62 -12.69
CA GLU A 54 -15.14 -10.70 -12.79
C GLU A 54 -13.97 -11.11 -11.87
N ILE A 55 -14.26 -11.69 -10.69
CA ILE A 55 -13.25 -12.24 -9.78
C ILE A 55 -12.66 -13.54 -10.34
N LEU A 56 -13.52 -14.43 -10.88
CA LEU A 56 -13.08 -15.69 -11.47
C LEU A 56 -12.23 -15.48 -12.74
N ASP A 57 -12.41 -14.37 -13.44
CA ASP A 57 -11.66 -13.99 -14.63
C ASP A 57 -10.28 -13.35 -14.33
N ILE A 58 -9.94 -13.12 -13.06
CA ILE A 58 -8.60 -12.63 -12.67
C ILE A 58 -7.62 -13.81 -12.73
N ASP A 59 -6.69 -13.77 -13.68
CA ASP A 59 -5.61 -14.76 -13.75
C ASP A 59 -4.52 -14.44 -12.73
N LEU A 60 -4.37 -15.29 -11.71
CA LEU A 60 -3.35 -15.13 -10.68
C LEU A 60 -1.92 -15.28 -11.23
N ASN A 61 -1.71 -15.97 -12.35
CA ASN A 61 -0.39 -16.02 -13.01
C ASN A 61 -0.05 -14.66 -13.61
N GLN A 62 -0.99 -14.05 -14.35
CA GLN A 62 -0.79 -12.71 -14.91
C GLN A 62 -0.66 -11.66 -13.81
N LEU A 63 -1.38 -11.82 -12.70
CA LEU A 63 -1.23 -10.93 -11.56
C LEU A 63 0.14 -11.09 -10.87
N TYR A 64 0.67 -12.31 -10.79
CA TYR A 64 2.02 -12.58 -10.29
C TYR A 64 3.11 -11.98 -11.20
N GLU A 65 2.95 -12.09 -12.52
CA GLU A 65 3.91 -11.56 -13.50
C GLU A 65 3.83 -10.05 -13.70
N SER A 66 2.63 -9.46 -13.58
CA SER A 66 2.35 -8.04 -13.86
C SER A 66 1.50 -7.37 -12.76
N PRO A 67 1.96 -7.37 -11.50
CA PRO A 67 1.17 -6.95 -10.34
C PRO A 67 0.76 -5.47 -10.34
N TYR A 68 1.51 -4.61 -11.05
CA TYR A 68 1.28 -3.16 -11.05
C TYR A 68 0.25 -2.68 -12.09
N THR A 69 -0.05 -3.50 -13.10
CA THR A 69 -0.84 -3.11 -14.27
C THR A 69 -2.03 -4.03 -14.52
N TYR A 70 -1.92 -5.32 -14.24
CA TYR A 70 -2.97 -6.29 -14.55
C TYR A 70 -4.22 -6.06 -13.69
N LYS A 71 -5.38 -5.90 -14.36
CA LYS A 71 -6.72 -5.72 -13.73
C LYS A 71 -6.77 -4.64 -12.63
N LYS A 72 -5.91 -3.62 -12.73
CA LYS A 72 -5.74 -2.56 -11.71
C LYS A 72 -7.07 -1.92 -11.27
N GLU A 73 -7.96 -1.60 -12.21
CA GLU A 73 -9.27 -1.00 -11.90
C GLU A 73 -10.19 -1.94 -11.11
N THR A 74 -10.18 -3.24 -11.43
CA THR A 74 -10.96 -4.24 -10.68
C THR A 74 -10.39 -4.43 -9.28
N LEU A 75 -9.06 -4.54 -9.16
CA LEU A 75 -8.39 -4.61 -7.86
C LEU A 75 -8.69 -3.37 -7.01
N LEU A 76 -8.73 -2.18 -7.63
CA LEU A 76 -9.06 -0.94 -6.94
C LEU A 76 -10.46 -1.01 -6.34
N LYS A 77 -11.46 -1.46 -7.11
CA LYS A 77 -12.83 -1.65 -6.61
C LYS A 77 -12.87 -2.66 -5.45
N LEU A 78 -12.13 -3.75 -5.56
CA LEU A 78 -12.05 -4.78 -4.53
C LEU A 78 -11.46 -4.21 -3.23
N GLN A 79 -10.29 -3.57 -3.28
CA GLN A 79 -9.65 -3.01 -2.07
C GLN A 79 -10.52 -1.92 -1.42
N MET A 80 -11.16 -1.06 -2.22
CA MET A 80 -12.05 -0.01 -1.72
C MET A 80 -13.29 -0.58 -0.99
N SER A 81 -13.77 -1.74 -1.41
CA SER A 81 -14.85 -2.44 -0.70
C SER A 81 -14.38 -2.95 0.67
N LEU A 82 -13.13 -3.41 0.79
CA LEU A 82 -12.55 -3.85 2.06
C LEU A 82 -12.33 -2.68 3.02
N ARG A 83 -11.87 -1.52 2.52
CA ARG A 83 -11.81 -0.27 3.29
C ARG A 83 -13.17 0.10 3.87
N SER A 84 -14.22 -0.07 3.07
CA SER A 84 -15.59 0.22 3.51
C SER A 84 -16.07 -0.73 4.61
N ILE A 85 -15.70 -2.01 4.53
CA ILE A 85 -15.96 -3.00 5.58
C ILE A 85 -15.23 -2.62 6.86
N SER A 86 -13.94 -2.26 6.78
CA SER A 86 -13.13 -1.85 7.93
C SER A 86 -13.71 -0.62 8.64
N ALA A 87 -14.03 0.45 7.91
CA ALA A 87 -14.66 1.64 8.47
C ALA A 87 -15.98 1.33 9.19
N THR A 88 -16.78 0.47 8.58
CA THR A 88 -18.05 0.03 9.15
C THR A 88 -17.84 -0.79 10.43
N ALA A 89 -16.86 -1.70 10.44
CA ALA A 89 -16.51 -2.51 11.59
C ALA A 89 -16.05 -1.65 12.78
N TYR A 90 -15.19 -0.65 12.55
CA TYR A 90 -14.72 0.26 13.59
C TYR A 90 -15.85 1.06 14.22
N LYS A 91 -16.78 1.56 13.39
CA LYS A 91 -17.97 2.24 13.89
C LYS A 91 -18.83 1.32 14.76
N TYR A 92 -19.08 0.09 14.31
CA TYR A 92 -19.88 -0.87 15.06
C TYR A 92 -19.22 -1.30 16.37
N ASP A 93 -17.93 -1.63 16.35
CA ASP A 93 -17.17 -1.97 17.56
C ASP A 93 -17.26 -0.85 18.60
N LEU A 94 -17.01 0.40 18.20
CA LEU A 94 -17.11 1.55 19.10
C LEU A 94 -18.49 1.62 19.76
N PHE A 95 -19.58 1.52 18.99
CA PHE A 95 -20.93 1.56 19.55
C PHE A 95 -21.27 0.36 20.43
N GLU A 96 -20.77 -0.82 20.09
CA GLU A 96 -20.93 -2.02 20.92
C GLU A 96 -20.23 -1.81 22.27
N LYS A 97 -18.98 -1.34 22.27
CA LYS A 97 -18.20 -1.06 23.49
C LYS A 97 -18.85 0.02 24.35
N ILE A 98 -19.40 1.07 23.73
CA ILE A 98 -20.19 2.10 24.42
C ILE A 98 -21.43 1.48 25.08
N ALA A 99 -22.17 0.63 24.35
CA ALA A 99 -23.37 -0.02 24.88
C ALA A 99 -23.04 -0.96 26.04
N GLN A 100 -21.93 -1.71 25.96
CA GLN A 100 -21.44 -2.57 27.04
C GLN A 100 -21.05 -1.74 28.26
N ALA A 101 -20.23 -0.69 28.08
CA ALA A 101 -19.80 0.19 29.17
C ALA A 101 -20.99 0.86 29.90
N LYS A 102 -22.04 1.26 29.17
CA LYS A 102 -23.29 1.78 29.78
C LYS A 102 -24.02 0.74 30.64
N ARG A 103 -23.95 -0.55 30.29
CA ARG A 103 -24.66 -1.62 30.99
C ARG A 103 -23.96 -2.07 32.28
N ASN A 104 -22.62 -2.14 32.27
CA ASN A 104 -21.85 -2.74 33.36
C ASN A 104 -20.77 -1.83 33.97
N GLY A 105 -20.67 -0.57 33.53
CA GLY A 105 -19.66 0.38 34.02
C GLY A 105 -18.22 0.05 33.61
N SER A 106 -18.02 -0.85 32.64
CA SER A 106 -16.69 -1.30 32.23
C SER A 106 -15.89 -0.26 31.43
N THR A 107 -14.57 -0.47 31.37
CA THR A 107 -13.59 0.28 30.56
C THR A 107 -13.51 -0.24 29.11
N GLN A 108 -14.62 -0.72 28.56
CA GLN A 108 -14.66 -1.34 27.23
C GLN A 108 -14.46 -0.33 26.10
N VAL A 109 -14.85 0.95 26.27
CA VAL A 109 -14.66 1.99 25.24
C VAL A 109 -13.18 2.20 24.93
N GLU A 110 -12.38 2.17 25.99
CA GLU A 110 -10.93 2.34 25.96
C GLU A 110 -10.25 1.21 25.16
N SER A 111 -10.89 0.04 25.04
CA SER A 111 -10.38 -1.07 24.22
C SER A 111 -10.64 -0.92 22.72
N SER A 112 -11.46 0.06 22.30
CA SER A 112 -11.80 0.24 20.88
C SER A 112 -10.62 0.82 20.08
N PRO A 113 -10.41 0.42 18.81
CA PRO A 113 -9.38 1.03 17.95
C PRO A 113 -9.56 2.55 17.79
N VAL A 114 -10.81 3.02 17.70
CA VAL A 114 -11.12 4.44 17.53
C VAL A 114 -10.67 5.26 18.74
N TYR A 115 -10.87 4.74 19.96
CA TYR A 115 -10.40 5.41 21.16
C TYR A 115 -8.88 5.56 21.18
N HIS A 116 -8.14 4.47 20.91
CA HIS A 116 -6.68 4.51 20.87
C HIS A 116 -6.15 5.50 19.83
N LYS A 117 -6.77 5.52 18.64
CA LYS A 117 -6.43 6.47 17.58
C LYS A 117 -6.72 7.92 17.98
N PHE A 118 -7.81 8.18 18.70
CA PHE A 118 -8.09 9.52 19.19
C PHE A 118 -7.15 9.94 20.33
N MET A 119 -6.86 9.02 21.25
CA MET A 119 -5.87 9.20 22.32
C MET A 119 -4.48 9.54 21.77
N GLU A 120 -4.03 8.83 20.73
CA GLU A 120 -2.76 9.11 20.05
C GLU A 120 -2.66 10.56 19.54
N LEU A 121 -3.76 11.12 19.02
CA LEU A 121 -3.81 12.52 18.58
C LEU A 121 -3.81 13.50 19.76
N VAL A 122 -4.48 13.15 20.86
CA VAL A 122 -4.43 13.95 22.09
C VAL A 122 -2.99 13.97 22.63
N HIS A 123 -2.33 12.81 22.72
CA HIS A 123 -0.93 12.68 23.12
C HIS A 123 0.01 13.48 22.23
N TYR A 124 -0.21 13.47 20.91
CA TYR A 124 0.57 14.30 19.97
C TYR A 124 0.52 15.79 20.37
N TYR A 125 -0.66 16.31 20.71
CA TYR A 125 -0.83 17.72 21.09
C TYR A 125 -0.55 18.02 22.58
N LEU A 126 -0.31 17.02 23.42
CA LEU A 126 0.16 17.22 24.79
C LEU A 126 1.66 17.50 24.87
N LYS A 127 2.44 17.08 23.85
CA LYS A 127 3.88 17.34 23.80
C LYS A 127 4.15 18.83 23.66
N GLU A 128 5.11 19.32 24.45
CA GLU A 128 5.55 20.72 24.42
C GLU A 128 6.14 21.10 23.06
N GLU A 129 6.91 20.18 22.47
CA GLU A 129 7.49 20.34 21.13
C GLU A 129 6.83 19.36 20.15
N GLN A 130 6.26 19.93 19.09
CA GLN A 130 5.60 19.19 18.03
C GLN A 130 6.50 19.17 16.79
N GLU A 131 7.07 18.02 16.48
CA GLU A 131 7.70 17.83 15.18
C GLU A 131 6.61 17.66 14.11
N GLU A 132 6.63 18.49 13.08
CA GLU A 132 5.67 18.41 11.97
C GLU A 132 5.72 17.02 11.28
N SER A 133 6.93 16.47 11.14
CA SER A 133 7.15 15.13 10.58
C SER A 133 6.49 14.00 11.39
N ALA A 134 6.21 14.21 12.68
CA ALA A 134 5.57 13.20 13.52
C ALA A 134 4.07 13.10 13.23
N LEU A 135 3.40 14.22 12.90
CA LEU A 135 1.98 14.17 12.50
C LEU A 135 1.81 13.46 11.17
N ASP A 136 2.73 13.66 10.23
CA ASP A 136 2.68 12.99 8.93
C ASP A 136 2.87 11.48 9.05
N LYS A 137 3.69 11.02 10.00
CA LYS A 137 3.78 9.59 10.35
C LYS A 137 2.47 9.06 10.93
N ILE A 138 1.81 9.81 11.82
CA ILE A 138 0.51 9.42 12.38
C ILE A 138 -0.55 9.29 11.28
N LYS A 139 -0.62 10.27 10.36
CA LYS A 139 -1.56 10.26 9.22
C LYS A 139 -1.46 9.01 8.32
N GLN A 140 -0.30 8.36 8.25
CA GLN A 140 -0.14 7.14 7.47
C GLN A 140 -1.05 6.01 7.98
N PHE A 141 -1.19 5.88 9.30
CA PHE A 141 -1.85 4.74 9.95
C PHE A 141 -3.12 5.12 10.72
N ASN A 142 -3.35 6.41 10.96
CA ASN A 142 -4.47 6.91 11.73
C ASN A 142 -5.33 7.87 10.88
N GLU A 143 -6.43 7.35 10.38
CA GLU A 143 -7.44 8.04 9.57
C GLU A 143 -8.01 9.30 10.24
N LEU A 144 -8.05 9.33 11.58
CA LEU A 144 -8.59 10.47 12.31
C LEU A 144 -7.70 11.70 12.10
N ALA A 145 -6.40 11.51 11.88
CA ALA A 145 -5.45 12.57 11.59
C ALA A 145 -5.65 13.21 10.21
N LEU A 146 -6.45 12.58 9.33
CA LEU A 146 -6.79 13.11 8.01
C LEU A 146 -7.96 14.11 8.06
N SER A 147 -8.63 14.26 9.22
CA SER A 147 -9.70 15.25 9.43
C SER A 147 -9.18 16.44 10.24
N PRO A 148 -9.13 17.65 9.65
CA PRO A 148 -8.80 18.87 10.38
C PRO A 148 -9.70 19.11 11.60
N GLU A 149 -10.97 18.73 11.51
CA GLU A 149 -11.95 18.86 12.59
C GLU A 149 -11.64 17.93 13.77
N VAL A 150 -11.19 16.70 13.49
CA VAL A 150 -10.76 15.78 14.56
C VAL A 150 -9.44 16.25 15.18
N LEU A 151 -8.51 16.78 14.39
CA LEU A 151 -7.28 17.39 14.91
C LEU A 151 -7.56 18.58 15.84
N ASP A 152 -8.51 19.45 15.48
CA ASP A 152 -8.94 20.56 16.34
C ASP A 152 -9.59 20.05 17.63
N LEU A 153 -10.43 19.02 17.56
CA LEU A 153 -11.02 18.39 18.74
C LEU A 153 -9.94 17.77 19.66
N ALA A 154 -8.97 17.06 19.10
CA ALA A 154 -7.85 16.48 19.86
C ALA A 154 -7.00 17.57 20.53
N LYS A 155 -6.70 18.66 19.82
CA LYS A 155 -5.96 19.82 20.35
C LYS A 155 -6.72 20.56 21.46
N LYS A 156 -8.03 20.70 21.35
CA LYS A 156 -8.87 21.26 22.42
C LYS A 156 -8.88 20.34 23.64
N THR A 157 -8.98 19.04 23.40
CA THR A 157 -8.95 18.01 24.45
C THR A 157 -7.62 18.04 25.19
N SER A 158 -6.48 18.05 24.47
CA SER A 158 -5.14 18.12 25.08
C SER A 158 -4.96 19.37 25.94
N LYS A 159 -5.36 20.56 25.45
CA LYS A 159 -5.29 21.81 26.21
C LYS A 159 -6.09 21.77 27.50
N SER A 160 -7.28 21.17 27.47
CA SER A 160 -8.13 21.03 28.66
C SER A 160 -7.65 19.94 29.64
N LEU A 161 -6.86 18.98 29.14
CA LEU A 161 -6.29 17.88 29.92
C LEU A 161 -4.97 18.27 30.60
N ALA A 162 -4.09 19.00 29.90
CA ALA A 162 -2.77 19.39 30.39
C ALA A 162 -2.74 19.91 31.85
N PRO A 163 -3.60 20.85 32.30
CA PRO A 163 -3.57 21.33 33.68
C PRO A 163 -3.99 20.28 34.73
N LYS A 164 -4.56 19.14 34.32
CA LYS A 164 -4.96 18.04 35.20
C LYS A 164 -3.84 17.02 35.43
N LEU A 165 -2.76 17.07 34.64
CA LEU A 165 -1.67 16.10 34.64
C LEU A 165 -0.49 16.62 35.49
N ILE A 166 -0.66 16.64 36.81
CA ILE A 166 0.33 17.20 37.76
C ILE A 166 1.17 16.10 38.44
N GLY A 167 0.72 14.84 38.36
CA GLY A 167 1.30 13.72 39.08
C GLY A 167 2.25 12.85 38.26
N SER A 168 2.59 11.71 38.84
CA SER A 168 3.30 10.61 38.17
C SER A 168 2.42 9.97 37.08
N PHE A 169 3.04 9.15 36.23
CA PHE A 169 2.32 8.39 35.20
C PHE A 169 1.13 7.59 35.77
N GLN A 170 1.33 6.90 36.89
CA GLN A 170 0.29 6.06 37.52
C GLN A 170 -0.91 6.86 38.03
N GLU A 171 -0.69 8.10 38.45
CA GLU A 171 -1.75 9.00 38.91
C GLU A 171 -2.47 9.67 37.73
N ASN A 172 -1.73 9.94 36.66
CA ASN A 172 -2.21 10.65 35.49
C ASN A 172 -3.00 9.75 34.52
N GLU A 173 -2.63 8.47 34.38
CA GLU A 173 -3.24 7.55 33.40
C GLU A 173 -4.78 7.41 33.59
N PRO A 174 -5.33 7.24 34.81
CA PRO A 174 -6.78 7.20 35.00
C PRO A 174 -7.47 8.53 34.66
N ILE A 175 -6.82 9.66 34.94
CA ILE A 175 -7.33 11.01 34.66
C ILE A 175 -7.38 11.25 33.16
N GLU A 176 -6.30 10.93 32.47
CA GLU A 176 -6.19 11.01 31.02
C GLU A 176 -7.25 10.13 30.34
N ASN A 177 -7.34 8.86 30.74
CA ASN A 177 -8.29 7.94 30.15
C ASN A 177 -9.74 8.41 30.33
N ALA A 178 -10.10 8.85 31.53
CA ALA A 178 -11.44 9.37 31.81
C ALA A 178 -11.76 10.62 30.97
N HIS A 179 -10.81 11.56 30.87
CA HIS A 179 -11.01 12.83 30.17
C HIS A 179 -11.10 12.66 28.65
N VAL A 180 -10.23 11.83 28.06
CA VAL A 180 -10.27 11.55 26.61
C VAL A 180 -11.52 10.75 26.26
N LYS A 181 -11.93 9.80 27.10
CA LYS A 181 -13.19 9.07 26.94
C LYS A 181 -14.38 10.01 26.98
N GLU A 182 -14.42 10.95 27.93
CA GLU A 182 -15.50 11.94 28.02
C GLU A 182 -15.59 12.78 26.72
N ALA A 183 -14.47 13.29 26.23
CA ALA A 183 -14.43 14.06 24.98
C ALA A 183 -14.91 13.24 23.77
N LEU A 184 -14.45 11.98 23.66
CA LEU A 184 -14.89 11.07 22.60
C LEU A 184 -16.40 10.82 22.69
N LEU A 185 -16.92 10.48 23.88
CA LEU A 185 -18.33 10.19 24.08
C LEU A 185 -19.22 11.42 23.80
N ALA A 186 -18.76 12.61 24.17
CA ALA A 186 -19.46 13.87 23.91
C ALA A 186 -19.54 14.19 22.40
N ASP A 187 -18.54 13.80 21.62
CA ASP A 187 -18.59 13.96 20.16
C ASP A 187 -19.47 12.89 19.50
N VAL A 188 -19.31 11.61 19.85
CA VAL A 188 -19.99 10.50 19.13
C VAL A 188 -21.45 10.29 19.56
N LEU A 189 -21.88 10.85 20.70
CA LEU A 189 -23.26 10.74 21.21
C LEU A 189 -23.98 12.08 21.33
N SER A 190 -25.26 12.10 20.96
CA SER A 190 -26.19 13.19 21.23
C SER A 190 -27.50 12.62 21.78
N GLY A 191 -27.92 13.05 22.97
CA GLY A 191 -29.10 12.49 23.64
C GLY A 191 -29.01 10.97 23.87
N GLY A 192 -27.80 10.43 24.03
CA GLY A 192 -27.55 9.01 24.23
C GLY A 192 -27.57 8.13 22.96
N LYS A 193 -27.82 8.72 21.78
CA LYS A 193 -27.80 8.05 20.46
C LYS A 193 -26.61 8.55 19.63
N GLU A 194 -26.35 7.91 18.49
CA GLU A 194 -25.36 8.37 17.51
C GLU A 194 -25.54 9.86 17.18
N ASN A 195 -24.46 10.64 17.29
CA ASN A 195 -24.46 12.05 16.92
C ASN A 195 -24.20 12.19 15.40
N PRO A 196 -25.18 12.69 14.61
CA PRO A 196 -25.01 12.86 13.16
C PRO A 196 -23.98 13.95 12.80
N ARG A 197 -23.59 14.79 13.76
CA ARG A 197 -22.58 15.85 13.58
C ARG A 197 -21.21 15.47 14.13
N SER A 198 -21.04 14.26 14.65
CA SER A 198 -19.76 13.79 15.20
C SER A 198 -18.64 13.94 14.17
N VAL A 199 -17.55 14.58 14.59
CA VAL A 199 -16.36 14.70 13.75
C VAL A 199 -15.54 13.42 13.79
N ILE A 200 -15.52 12.69 14.92
CA ILE A 200 -14.83 11.40 15.03
C ILE A 200 -15.48 10.36 14.13
N LEU A 201 -16.81 10.24 14.11
CA LEU A 201 -17.50 9.28 13.25
C LEU A 201 -17.26 9.59 11.77
N LYS A 202 -17.22 10.86 11.38
CA LYS A 202 -16.81 11.28 10.02
C LYS A 202 -15.32 11.03 9.76
N GLY A 203 -14.48 11.13 10.78
CA GLY A 203 -13.06 10.80 10.72
C GLY A 203 -12.81 9.32 10.44
N ILE A 204 -13.59 8.40 11.04
CA ILE A 204 -13.48 6.96 10.76
C ILE A 204 -13.70 6.67 9.26
N GLU A 205 -14.60 7.41 8.61
CA GLU A 205 -14.89 7.25 7.18
C GLU A 205 -13.68 7.56 6.29
N LYS A 206 -12.66 8.27 6.80
CA LYS A 206 -11.41 8.55 6.08
C LYS A 206 -10.58 7.29 5.79
N ILE A 207 -10.86 6.14 6.43
CA ILE A 207 -10.32 4.82 6.00
C ILE A 207 -10.64 4.55 4.53
N LYS A 208 -11.77 5.07 4.02
CA LYS A 208 -12.21 4.91 2.64
C LYS A 208 -11.44 5.80 1.65
N GLU A 209 -10.52 6.65 2.09
CA GLU A 209 -9.67 7.43 1.19
C GLU A 209 -8.51 6.57 0.67
N GLN A 210 -8.16 6.76 -0.61
CA GLN A 210 -7.01 6.09 -1.23
C GLN A 210 -5.70 6.62 -0.63
N GLY A 211 -4.71 5.73 -0.51
CA GLY A 211 -3.36 6.07 -0.02
C GLY A 211 -3.20 6.05 1.50
N ARG A 212 -4.27 5.88 2.29
CA ARG A 212 -4.14 5.63 3.74
C ARG A 212 -3.72 4.18 3.98
N TRP A 213 -2.60 3.96 4.68
CA TRP A 213 -2.03 2.62 4.85
C TRP A 213 -2.90 1.77 5.76
N ALA A 214 -3.11 0.51 5.35
CA ALA A 214 -3.79 -0.45 6.20
C ALA A 214 -2.88 -0.84 7.38
N THR A 215 -3.48 -0.94 8.56
CA THR A 215 -2.87 -1.54 9.74
C THR A 215 -3.29 -3.01 9.86
N HIS A 216 -2.57 -3.77 10.67
CA HIS A 216 -2.97 -5.12 11.03
C HIS A 216 -4.41 -5.16 11.59
N SER A 217 -4.81 -4.18 12.42
CA SER A 217 -6.16 -4.10 12.97
C SER A 217 -7.22 -3.91 11.89
N ASP A 218 -6.96 -3.11 10.85
CA ASP A 218 -7.91 -2.94 9.75
C ASP A 218 -8.17 -4.27 9.03
N LEU A 219 -7.09 -5.00 8.73
CA LEU A 219 -7.16 -6.29 8.04
C LEU A 219 -7.78 -7.38 8.90
N LYS A 220 -7.53 -7.34 10.21
CA LYS A 220 -8.17 -8.25 11.17
C LYS A 220 -9.68 -8.02 11.21
N GLU A 221 -10.15 -6.77 11.29
CA GLU A 221 -11.58 -6.49 11.27
C GLU A 221 -12.23 -6.93 9.97
N VAL A 222 -11.56 -6.73 8.83
CA VAL A 222 -12.03 -7.28 7.55
C VAL A 222 -12.13 -8.81 7.60
N ALA A 223 -11.11 -9.49 8.13
CA ALA A 223 -11.09 -10.94 8.25
C ALA A 223 -12.24 -11.46 9.12
N ASP A 224 -12.50 -10.83 10.25
CA ASP A 224 -13.59 -11.18 11.17
C ASP A 224 -14.97 -10.98 10.50
N GLN A 225 -15.16 -9.86 9.77
CA GLN A 225 -16.41 -9.59 9.07
C GLN A 225 -16.68 -10.56 7.91
N LEU A 226 -15.62 -11.11 7.30
CA LEU A 226 -15.71 -12.09 6.20
C LEU A 226 -15.62 -13.54 6.69
N GLU A 227 -15.38 -13.74 7.99
CA GLU A 227 -15.18 -15.05 8.64
C GLU A 227 -14.10 -15.87 7.92
N VAL A 228 -12.95 -15.23 7.67
CA VAL A 228 -11.72 -15.86 7.18
C VAL A 228 -10.62 -15.70 8.21
N ASN A 229 -9.63 -16.57 8.20
CA ASN A 229 -8.45 -16.41 9.05
C ASN A 229 -7.48 -15.43 8.39
N LEU A 230 -6.92 -14.51 9.18
CA LEU A 230 -5.76 -13.72 8.78
C LEU A 230 -4.51 -14.35 9.39
N TYR A 231 -3.50 -14.59 8.56
CA TYR A 231 -2.17 -14.97 8.99
C TYR A 231 -1.15 -14.01 8.37
N VAL A 232 -0.50 -13.21 9.20
CA VAL A 232 0.62 -12.35 8.77
C VAL A 232 1.93 -13.01 9.17
N THR A 233 2.83 -13.25 8.21
CA THR A 233 4.10 -13.94 8.49
C THR A 233 4.96 -13.12 9.46
N ASN A 234 5.57 -13.83 10.42
CA ASN A 234 6.36 -13.29 11.54
C ASN A 234 5.59 -12.45 12.58
N GLU A 235 4.26 -12.37 12.48
CA GLU A 235 3.43 -11.66 13.46
C GLU A 235 2.74 -12.63 14.43
N LEU A 236 2.37 -12.10 15.60
CA LEU A 236 1.53 -12.82 16.57
C LEU A 236 0.09 -12.84 16.05
N ASN A 237 -0.30 -13.99 15.49
CA ASN A 237 -1.65 -14.23 15.01
C ASN A 237 -2.48 -15.01 16.04
N GLY A 238 -3.80 -14.85 16.00
CA GLY A 238 -4.73 -15.67 16.78
C GLY A 238 -4.74 -17.13 16.30
N LYS A 239 -5.39 -18.01 17.07
CA LYS A 239 -5.61 -19.40 16.63
C LYS A 239 -6.55 -19.40 15.42
N PRO A 240 -6.18 -20.05 14.29
CA PRO A 240 -7.07 -20.15 13.14
C PRO A 240 -8.39 -20.83 13.51
N MET A 241 -9.49 -20.25 13.05
CA MET A 241 -10.81 -20.86 13.12
C MET A 241 -10.87 -22.07 12.20
N LYS A 242 -11.22 -23.22 12.78
CA LYS A 242 -11.34 -24.49 12.04
C LYS A 242 -12.42 -24.37 10.96
N GLY A 243 -12.08 -24.77 9.74
CA GLY A 243 -13.00 -24.76 8.60
C GLY A 243 -13.19 -23.40 7.92
N CYS A 244 -12.44 -22.37 8.34
CA CYS A 244 -12.38 -21.09 7.64
C CYS A 244 -11.11 -21.05 6.76
N PRO A 245 -11.18 -20.49 5.54
CA PRO A 245 -10.00 -20.31 4.70
C PRO A 245 -9.02 -19.32 5.36
N THR A 246 -7.73 -19.46 5.07
CA THR A 246 -6.68 -18.61 5.64
C THR A 246 -6.05 -17.74 4.58
N ILE A 247 -6.12 -16.43 4.79
CA ILE A 247 -5.44 -15.42 3.99
C ILE A 247 -4.05 -15.21 4.59
N VAL A 248 -3.02 -15.51 3.79
CA VAL A 248 -1.62 -15.39 4.20
C VAL A 248 -1.03 -14.12 3.59
N LEU A 249 -0.64 -13.17 4.43
CA LEU A 249 -0.03 -11.91 4.02
C LEU A 249 1.40 -11.81 4.54
N ASN A 250 2.23 -11.05 3.83
CA ASN A 250 3.57 -10.69 4.28
C ASN A 250 3.62 -9.18 4.50
N ASN A 251 4.14 -8.77 5.66
CA ASN A 251 4.37 -7.38 6.00
C ASN A 251 5.86 -7.05 5.87
N GLU A 252 6.23 -6.18 4.93
CA GLU A 252 7.60 -5.97 4.47
C GLU A 252 8.14 -4.57 4.80
N GLY A 253 9.47 -4.46 4.88
CA GLY A 253 10.15 -3.17 4.94
C GLY A 253 9.83 -2.31 6.17
N ARG A 254 9.61 -2.93 7.34
CA ARG A 254 9.11 -2.25 8.56
C ARG A 254 7.72 -1.63 8.37
N SER A 255 6.79 -2.40 7.82
CA SER A 255 5.38 -2.00 7.61
C SER A 255 5.15 -1.00 6.50
N VAL A 256 5.99 -1.05 5.45
CA VAL A 256 5.92 -0.15 4.28
C VAL A 256 5.20 -0.80 3.11
N HIS A 257 5.19 -2.13 3.05
CA HIS A 257 4.57 -2.85 1.95
C HIS A 257 3.92 -4.16 2.39
N TRP A 258 2.83 -4.52 1.73
CA TRP A 258 2.09 -5.74 1.99
C TRP A 258 1.99 -6.56 0.72
N THR A 259 2.22 -7.87 0.81
CA THR A 259 2.04 -8.81 -0.31
C THR A 259 1.26 -10.04 0.12
N THR A 260 0.80 -10.83 -0.85
CA THR A 260 -0.01 -12.04 -0.59
C THR A 260 0.81 -13.29 -0.86
N THR A 261 0.68 -14.30 0.00
CA THR A 261 1.18 -15.64 -0.29
C THR A 261 0.03 -16.54 -0.70
N VAL A 262 0.15 -17.21 -1.84
CA VAL A 262 -0.77 -18.27 -2.30
C VAL A 262 -0.05 -19.61 -2.38
N GLU A 263 -0.72 -20.71 -2.05
CA GLU A 263 -0.11 -22.04 -2.02
C GLU A 263 0.27 -22.50 -3.43
N GLU A 264 -0.62 -22.30 -4.39
CA GLU A 264 -0.50 -22.75 -5.77
C GLU A 264 -1.06 -21.68 -6.70
N LEU A 265 -0.40 -21.49 -7.85
CA LEU A 265 -0.98 -20.75 -8.96
C LEU A 265 -1.79 -21.72 -9.83
N PRO A 266 -2.93 -21.28 -10.40
CA PRO A 266 -3.68 -22.09 -11.36
C PRO A 266 -2.78 -22.53 -12.52
N GLN A 267 -2.91 -23.78 -12.96
CA GLN A 267 -2.21 -24.26 -14.16
C GLN A 267 -2.53 -23.31 -15.33
N PRO A 268 -1.52 -22.83 -16.09
CA PRO A 268 -1.76 -21.98 -17.24
C PRO A 268 -2.76 -22.66 -18.18
N LYS A 269 -3.91 -22.02 -18.42
CA LYS A 269 -4.84 -22.51 -19.43
C LYS A 269 -4.08 -22.51 -20.75
N ALA A 270 -3.85 -23.69 -21.32
CA ALA A 270 -3.18 -23.82 -22.61
C ALA A 270 -3.81 -22.84 -23.59
N LEU A 271 -3.01 -21.94 -24.15
CA LEU A 271 -3.46 -21.01 -25.18
C LEU A 271 -4.14 -21.83 -26.27
N PRO A 272 -5.35 -21.46 -26.74
CA PRO A 272 -5.90 -22.03 -27.94
C PRO A 272 -4.84 -21.84 -29.02
N ILE A 273 -4.36 -22.95 -29.58
CA ILE A 273 -3.49 -22.91 -30.75
C ILE A 273 -4.27 -22.12 -31.80
N GLU A 274 -3.91 -20.86 -32.00
CA GLU A 274 -4.42 -20.09 -33.13
C GLU A 274 -4.08 -20.92 -34.35
N LYS A 275 -5.12 -21.43 -35.01
CA LYS A 275 -4.99 -22.03 -36.33
C LYS A 275 -4.34 -20.97 -37.20
N ARG A 276 -3.06 -21.18 -37.46
CA ARG A 276 -2.24 -20.47 -38.43
C ARG A 276 -3.06 -20.29 -39.70
N ILE A 277 -3.65 -19.11 -39.88
CA ILE A 277 -4.21 -18.71 -41.16
C ILE A 277 -3.00 -18.50 -42.05
N GLU A 278 -2.74 -19.49 -42.90
CA GLU A 278 -1.79 -19.37 -43.99
C GLU A 278 -2.17 -18.15 -44.83
N ARG A 279 -1.35 -17.10 -44.75
CA ARG A 279 -1.43 -16.00 -45.72
C ARG A 279 -0.99 -16.55 -47.10
N PRO A 280 -1.73 -16.29 -48.18
CA PRO A 280 -1.28 -16.64 -49.51
C PRO A 280 -0.07 -15.79 -49.90
N LYS A 281 0.92 -16.45 -50.51
CA LYS A 281 2.06 -15.84 -51.21
C LYS A 281 1.60 -15.15 -52.49
N SER A 282 2.00 -13.89 -52.66
CA SER A 282 2.31 -13.19 -53.94
C SER A 282 2.54 -11.71 -53.55
N THR A 283 3.52 -10.95 -54.02
CA THR A 283 4.35 -11.03 -55.23
C THR A 283 5.61 -10.21 -54.99
N GLU A 284 6.72 -10.63 -55.61
CA GLU A 284 7.93 -9.85 -55.81
C GLU A 284 7.62 -8.54 -56.55
N GLU A 285 8.12 -7.40 -56.06
CA GLU A 285 8.58 -6.33 -56.94
C GLU A 285 9.93 -5.80 -56.46
N THR A 286 10.87 -5.93 -57.38
CA THR A 286 12.28 -5.59 -57.35
C THR A 286 12.45 -4.11 -57.68
N TYR A 287 13.14 -3.34 -56.85
CA TYR A 287 13.85 -2.14 -57.30
C TYR A 287 15.26 -2.15 -56.74
N THR A 288 16.21 -2.25 -57.66
CA THR A 288 17.65 -2.28 -57.45
C THR A 288 18.28 -0.89 -57.48
N SER A 289 19.30 -0.73 -56.61
CA SER A 289 20.55 0.04 -56.81
C SER A 289 20.51 1.57 -56.66
N SER A 290 21.29 2.12 -55.71
CA SER A 290 22.69 2.50 -55.95
C SER A 290 23.42 3.02 -54.70
N LYS A 291 24.74 2.90 -54.79
CA LYS A 291 25.86 3.00 -53.85
C LYS A 291 26.22 4.38 -53.25
N ASP A 292 26.91 4.28 -52.10
CA ASP A 292 28.07 5.02 -51.56
C ASP A 292 28.02 6.56 -51.34
N HIS A 293 28.08 6.98 -50.06
CA HIS A 293 29.16 7.83 -49.50
C HIS A 293 29.03 7.99 -47.96
N GLU A 294 30.03 7.46 -47.26
CA GLU A 294 30.93 8.17 -46.32
C GLU A 294 30.42 9.25 -45.34
N SER A 295 30.74 9.02 -44.06
CA SER A 295 31.08 10.02 -43.04
C SER A 295 30.04 11.10 -42.66
N SER A 296 29.40 10.92 -41.51
CA SER A 296 29.42 11.97 -40.47
C SER A 296 28.93 11.44 -39.11
N LYS A 297 29.84 11.48 -38.12
CA LYS A 297 29.50 11.48 -36.70
C LYS A 297 28.75 12.77 -36.40
N THR A 298 27.46 12.67 -36.13
CA THR A 298 26.71 13.76 -35.50
C THR A 298 26.42 13.33 -34.07
N ARG A 299 27.10 13.99 -33.12
CA ARG A 299 26.73 13.99 -31.70
C ARG A 299 25.30 14.55 -31.61
N GLU A 300 24.32 13.69 -31.43
CA GLU A 300 23.01 14.12 -30.94
C GLU A 300 23.16 14.60 -29.50
N SER A 301 22.61 15.78 -29.22
CA SER A 301 22.67 16.39 -27.90
C SER A 301 21.78 15.60 -26.93
N SER A 302 22.14 15.54 -25.64
CA SER A 302 21.38 14.79 -24.62
C SER A 302 19.89 15.18 -24.57
N LYS A 303 19.57 16.42 -24.97
CA LYS A 303 18.20 16.94 -25.03
C LYS A 303 17.33 16.26 -26.10
N ASP A 304 17.92 15.76 -27.19
CA ASP A 304 17.15 15.17 -28.29
C ASP A 304 16.67 13.74 -27.95
N ARG A 305 17.47 12.99 -27.20
CA ARG A 305 17.07 11.68 -26.63
C ARG A 305 16.01 11.81 -25.54
N GLU A 306 16.15 12.79 -24.65
CA GLU A 306 15.15 13.09 -23.61
C GLU A 306 13.79 13.44 -24.24
N THR A 307 13.80 14.24 -25.31
CA THR A 307 12.59 14.65 -26.02
C THR A 307 11.93 13.46 -26.75
N GLN A 308 12.71 12.53 -27.30
CA GLN A 308 12.20 11.32 -27.95
C GLN A 308 11.56 10.33 -26.96
N VAL A 309 12.17 10.11 -25.78
CA VAL A 309 11.59 9.22 -24.76
C VAL A 309 10.30 9.81 -24.19
N ILE A 310 10.27 11.12 -23.95
CA ILE A 310 9.07 11.82 -23.49
C ILE A 310 7.97 11.76 -24.57
N ALA A 311 8.28 12.02 -25.84
CA ALA A 311 7.30 11.99 -26.93
C ALA A 311 6.75 10.58 -27.19
N ALA A 312 7.60 9.55 -27.19
CA ALA A 312 7.18 8.16 -27.37
C ALA A 312 6.26 7.67 -26.24
N THR A 313 6.51 8.12 -25.01
CA THR A 313 5.70 7.72 -23.84
C THR A 313 4.39 8.52 -23.76
N VAL A 314 4.41 9.80 -24.12
CA VAL A 314 3.24 10.70 -24.08
C VAL A 314 2.23 10.41 -25.19
N SER A 315 2.70 9.96 -26.36
CA SER A 315 1.86 9.55 -27.50
C SER A 315 0.85 8.44 -27.17
N THR A 316 1.04 7.72 -26.04
CA THR A 316 0.15 6.63 -25.60
C THR A 316 -0.98 7.08 -24.64
N GLN A 317 -1.06 8.35 -24.25
CA GLN A 317 -2.07 8.85 -23.30
C GLN A 317 -3.20 9.62 -23.99
N ILE A 318 -4.45 9.20 -23.79
CA ILE A 318 -5.66 9.72 -24.47
C ILE A 318 -6.13 11.10 -23.93
N ASN A 319 -5.46 11.65 -22.91
CA ASN A 319 -5.89 12.90 -22.26
C ASN A 319 -4.70 13.87 -22.11
N GLU A 320 -4.75 14.97 -22.86
CA GLU A 320 -3.68 15.99 -22.97
C GLU A 320 -3.26 16.57 -21.59
N ASP A 321 -4.21 16.73 -20.66
CA ASP A 321 -3.93 17.24 -19.30
C ASP A 321 -3.17 16.23 -18.42
N LYS A 322 -3.32 14.93 -18.69
CA LYS A 322 -2.58 13.88 -17.98
C LYS A 322 -1.18 13.70 -18.57
N ALA A 323 -1.06 13.84 -19.89
CA ALA A 323 0.20 13.84 -20.60
C ALA A 323 1.13 14.95 -20.08
N GLU A 324 0.66 16.19 -19.96
CA GLU A 324 1.50 17.30 -19.45
C GLU A 324 1.96 17.08 -18.00
N ARG A 325 1.07 16.62 -17.11
CA ARG A 325 1.46 16.32 -15.71
C ARG A 325 2.48 15.18 -15.63
N TYR A 326 2.33 14.17 -16.48
CA TYR A 326 3.27 13.07 -16.56
C TYR A 326 4.63 13.54 -17.11
N GLN A 327 4.65 14.38 -18.14
CA GLN A 327 5.88 15.00 -18.65
C GLN A 327 6.59 15.80 -17.56
N GLN A 328 5.85 16.58 -16.78
CA GLN A 328 6.40 17.34 -15.66
C GLN A 328 6.95 16.40 -14.58
N HIS A 329 6.22 15.35 -14.23
CA HIS A 329 6.66 14.38 -13.23
C HIS A 329 7.95 13.66 -13.65
N VAL A 330 8.05 13.20 -14.90
CA VAL A 330 9.27 12.56 -15.43
C VAL A 330 10.44 13.54 -15.48
N LYS A 331 10.21 14.79 -15.88
CA LYS A 331 11.24 15.85 -15.82
C LYS A 331 11.69 16.11 -14.39
N THR A 332 10.77 16.19 -13.43
CA THR A 332 11.10 16.34 -12.01
C THR A 332 11.89 15.15 -11.50
N LEU A 333 11.49 13.91 -11.82
CA LEU A 333 12.19 12.70 -11.41
C LEU A 333 13.62 12.64 -11.96
N MET A 334 13.80 13.02 -13.23
CA MET A 334 15.11 13.13 -13.88
C MET A 334 15.97 14.21 -13.23
N VAL A 335 15.40 15.38 -12.91
CA VAL A 335 16.10 16.47 -12.21
C VAL A 335 16.48 16.06 -10.77
N THR A 336 15.60 15.36 -10.07
CA THR A 336 15.86 14.86 -8.70
C THR A 336 16.92 13.77 -8.68
N ALA A 337 16.88 12.84 -9.65
CA ALA A 337 17.91 11.82 -9.83
C ALA A 337 19.26 12.40 -10.30
N SER A 338 19.25 13.62 -10.85
CA SER A 338 20.46 14.34 -11.26
C SER A 338 21.12 15.12 -10.12
N ASP A 339 20.51 15.18 -8.91
CA ASP A 339 21.10 15.88 -7.77
C ASP A 339 22.30 15.07 -7.21
N PRO A 340 23.53 15.61 -7.25
CA PRO A 340 24.73 14.93 -6.73
C PRO A 340 24.64 14.58 -5.23
N ARG A 341 23.69 15.16 -4.50
CA ARG A 341 23.46 14.89 -3.07
C ARG A 341 22.76 13.56 -2.81
N PHE A 342 22.20 12.90 -3.83
CA PHE A 342 21.49 11.62 -3.68
C PHE A 342 22.41 10.49 -3.17
N PHE A 343 23.71 10.55 -3.46
CA PHE A 343 24.72 9.59 -3.00
C PHE A 343 25.70 10.17 -1.97
N ALA A 344 25.34 11.27 -1.31
CA ALA A 344 26.23 11.95 -0.36
C ALA A 344 26.65 11.06 0.85
N SER A 345 25.86 10.03 1.17
CA SER A 345 26.11 9.07 2.25
C SER A 345 27.00 7.89 1.87
N VAL A 346 27.37 7.72 0.59
CA VAL A 346 28.21 6.59 0.15
C VAL A 346 29.68 6.85 0.48
N GLN A 347 30.15 6.24 1.58
CA GLN A 347 31.51 6.45 2.12
C GLN A 347 32.60 5.66 1.38
N LYS A 348 32.28 4.47 0.85
CA LYS A 348 33.22 3.60 0.12
C LYS A 348 32.83 3.62 -1.35
N ARG A 349 33.49 4.43 -2.18
CA ARG A 349 33.12 4.59 -3.59
C ARG A 349 33.93 3.64 -4.49
N ILE A 350 33.35 3.22 -5.61
CA ILE A 350 34.09 2.50 -6.66
C ILE A 350 34.87 3.51 -7.48
N GLU A 351 36.19 3.54 -7.35
CA GLU A 351 37.01 4.52 -8.08
C GLU A 351 37.25 4.11 -9.54
N ASN A 352 37.29 2.81 -9.83
CA ASN A 352 37.59 2.31 -11.17
C ASN A 352 36.33 2.00 -11.98
N LEU A 353 35.78 3.03 -12.62
CA LEU A 353 34.54 2.96 -13.40
C LEU A 353 34.65 2.12 -14.68
N ASP A 354 35.86 1.78 -15.14
CA ASP A 354 36.08 0.98 -16.34
C ASP A 354 35.92 -0.53 -16.10
N LYS A 355 35.83 -0.95 -14.83
CA LYS A 355 35.76 -2.36 -14.42
C LYS A 355 34.54 -2.70 -13.56
N LEU A 356 33.49 -1.89 -13.62
CA LEU A 356 32.26 -2.06 -12.85
C LEU A 356 31.64 -3.45 -12.97
N ASP A 357 31.69 -4.06 -14.16
CA ASP A 357 31.14 -5.40 -14.43
C ASP A 357 31.87 -6.54 -13.68
N LYS A 358 32.99 -6.22 -13.00
CA LYS A 358 33.82 -7.17 -12.24
C LYS A 358 33.94 -6.80 -10.76
N GLU A 359 33.22 -5.78 -10.31
CA GLU A 359 33.21 -5.41 -8.90
C GLU A 359 32.43 -6.43 -8.07
N GLU A 360 32.93 -6.70 -6.87
CA GLU A 360 32.30 -7.61 -5.89
C GLU A 360 32.09 -6.89 -4.56
N ALA A 361 31.23 -7.47 -3.72
CA ALA A 361 31.08 -7.04 -2.34
C ALA A 361 32.42 -7.17 -1.58
N LEU A 362 32.74 -6.21 -0.71
CA LEU A 362 33.99 -6.20 0.03
C LEU A 362 34.12 -7.44 0.92
N LYS A 363 35.31 -8.04 0.91
CA LYS A 363 35.70 -9.19 1.75
C LYS A 363 36.87 -8.80 2.65
N ASN A 364 36.96 -9.42 3.83
CA ASN A 364 38.13 -9.27 4.70
C ASN A 364 39.31 -10.13 4.20
N GLU A 365 40.45 -10.04 4.90
CA GLU A 365 41.67 -10.81 4.63
C GLU A 365 41.50 -12.34 4.70
N HIS A 366 40.37 -12.84 5.20
CA HIS A 366 40.04 -14.27 5.27
C HIS A 366 38.98 -14.67 4.25
N GLY A 367 38.61 -13.78 3.32
CA GLY A 367 37.64 -14.03 2.25
C GLY A 367 36.17 -13.96 2.70
N VAL A 368 35.90 -13.52 3.93
CA VAL A 368 34.53 -13.36 4.45
C VAL A 368 33.97 -12.02 4.00
N GLN A 369 32.76 -12.03 3.43
CA GLN A 369 32.04 -10.82 3.02
C GLN A 369 31.75 -9.93 4.24
N ILE A 370 32.14 -8.66 4.16
CA ILE A 370 31.99 -7.64 5.21
C ILE A 370 31.08 -6.48 4.81
N GLU A 371 30.61 -6.48 3.55
CA GLU A 371 29.67 -5.52 3.00
C GLU A 371 28.35 -6.23 2.73
N SER A 372 27.23 -5.61 3.13
CA SER A 372 25.91 -6.17 2.84
C SER A 372 25.60 -6.06 1.34
N ASP A 373 24.70 -6.91 0.83
CA ASP A 373 24.27 -6.84 -0.57
C ASP A 373 23.57 -5.50 -0.88
N GLU A 374 22.92 -4.89 0.12
CA GLU A 374 22.30 -3.57 0.03
C GLU A 374 23.36 -2.46 -0.11
N ASP A 375 24.39 -2.46 0.73
CA ASP A 375 25.49 -1.49 0.66
C ASP A 375 26.26 -1.62 -0.67
N PHE A 376 26.47 -2.86 -1.13
CA PHE A 376 27.09 -3.14 -2.42
C PHE A 376 26.24 -2.61 -3.58
N ALA A 377 24.93 -2.84 -3.56
CA ALA A 377 24.02 -2.35 -4.59
C ALA A 377 23.99 -0.81 -4.64
N ILE A 378 23.97 -0.14 -3.49
CA ILE A 378 24.01 1.33 -3.39
C ILE A 378 25.33 1.87 -3.98
N ARG A 379 26.45 1.25 -3.63
CA ARG A 379 27.78 1.61 -4.16
C ARG A 379 27.89 1.39 -5.67
N LEU A 380 27.29 0.31 -6.19
CA LEU A 380 27.27 0.00 -7.62
C LEU A 380 26.41 0.99 -8.40
N GLN A 381 25.23 1.34 -7.88
CA GLN A 381 24.34 2.33 -8.48
C GLN A 381 24.96 3.73 -8.53
N GLU A 382 25.63 4.15 -7.46
CA GLU A 382 26.39 5.40 -7.40
C GLU A 382 27.48 5.45 -8.48
N ALA A 383 28.20 4.34 -8.67
CA ALA A 383 29.29 4.25 -9.62
C ALA A 383 28.81 4.22 -11.07
N GLU A 384 27.73 3.50 -11.38
CA GLU A 384 27.08 3.54 -12.70
C GLU A 384 26.55 4.95 -13.02
N PHE A 385 26.00 5.64 -12.02
CA PHE A 385 25.58 7.04 -12.17
C PHE A 385 26.77 7.97 -12.50
N ARG A 386 27.91 7.82 -11.82
CA ARG A 386 29.14 8.56 -12.16
C ARG A 386 29.67 8.19 -13.55
N ARG A 387 29.63 6.92 -13.93
CA ARG A 387 30.06 6.43 -15.25
C ARG A 387 29.21 7.02 -16.38
N ALA A 388 27.90 7.13 -16.17
CA ALA A 388 26.97 7.71 -17.13
C ALA A 388 27.19 9.23 -17.33
N ASN A 389 27.57 9.95 -16.28
CA ASN A 389 27.84 11.39 -16.34
C ASN A 389 29.25 11.77 -16.87
N LEU A 390 30.15 10.80 -17.05
CA LEU A 390 31.50 11.01 -17.60
C LEU A 390 31.60 10.73 -19.12
N LYS A 391 30.55 10.19 -19.74
CA LYS A 391 30.45 9.91 -21.19
C LYS A 391 29.64 10.99 -21.88
#